data_AF-A0A6A6UMF3-F1
#
_entry.id   AF-A0A6A6UMF3-F1
#
_cell.length_a   1.000
_cell.length_b   1.000
_cell.length_c   1.000
_cell.angle_alpha   90.00
_cell.angle_beta   90.00
_cell.angle_gamma   90.00
#
_symmetry.space_group_name_H-M   'P 1'
#
loop_
_entity.id
_entity.type
_entity.pdbx_description
1 polymer ?
#
loop_
_entity_poly.entity_id
_entity_poly.type
_entity_poly.pdbx_seq_one_letter_code
_entity_poly.pdbx_strand_id
1 'polypeptide(L)'
;MKSFAAILLVLGAAASPAATQDSTCQKWCDNTNFPAQCSSQAKSNLGPCYTCGPYKTNTAAKLCDGLCADTSNDSKNCDSCENLCDANKTCSNGKCVKSAASQFSSSTPASTSSISLTATVTSSARVSASSTASTTVKPSSSKTSSSTSSSKTSSSTSSSKTSSSTSSSKTSSSTSSSSISCALPTIPARTYALDVTLGSGNQQLLFPGAYRYELRINTIPAPSTANAALTQCKALCSSQANCRTIAVYKYNDGSYLCETWASAYSDGAMISPGSGDTTTGLIPTKLDIYSVTNWAAPAGPILQNGQFANGCLEPWGTGAAPDIDYNFNDTATFFEVLPCGSDCPTSSSHYLHFTYVNNLPGVPLANMGLSAATSPSITSGTTYTLSFWVKGNSGGSINVQDITNPNNTFDNTYAATGAWQHVTFNIVAEYNLQLFFQVHGTSLIDWYLADVSLLAVA
;
A
#
# COMPACT_ATOMS: atom_id res chain seq x y z
N MET A 1 -17.54 -49.17 65.54
CA MET A 1 -17.86 -50.06 64.40
C MET A 1 -18.52 -49.23 63.30
N LYS A 2 -17.88 -49.19 62.13
CA LYS A 2 -18.44 -48.99 60.78
C LYS A 2 -19.52 -47.91 60.58
N SER A 3 -19.16 -46.81 59.90
CA SER A 3 -20.03 -46.22 58.87
C SER A 3 -19.19 -45.34 57.93
N PHE A 4 -18.82 -45.90 56.78
CA PHE A 4 -18.32 -45.18 55.61
C PHE A 4 -19.53 -44.82 54.76
N ALA A 5 -19.81 -43.52 54.60
CA ALA A 5 -20.74 -43.02 53.59
C ALA A 5 -19.93 -42.65 52.33
N ALA A 6 -20.10 -43.44 51.28
CA ALA A 6 -19.53 -43.18 49.96
C ALA A 6 -20.45 -42.23 49.18
N ILE A 7 -19.95 -41.04 48.86
CA ILE A 7 -20.60 -40.09 47.94
C ILE A 7 -20.05 -40.38 46.53
N LEU A 8 -20.91 -40.95 45.68
CA LEU A 8 -20.69 -41.17 44.25
C LEU A 8 -20.85 -39.84 43.51
N LEU A 9 -19.74 -39.27 43.05
CA LEU A 9 -19.68 -38.09 42.19
C LEU A 9 -19.72 -38.56 40.73
N VAL A 10 -20.89 -38.40 40.09
CA VAL A 10 -21.07 -38.65 38.66
C VAL A 10 -20.50 -37.45 37.89
N LEU A 11 -19.30 -37.61 37.33
CA LEU A 11 -18.73 -36.70 36.34
C LEU A 11 -19.32 -37.03 34.97
N GLY A 12 -20.31 -36.24 34.53
CA GLY A 12 -20.72 -36.20 33.13
C GLY A 12 -19.65 -35.50 32.30
N ALA A 13 -18.91 -36.24 31.48
CA ALA A 13 -18.00 -35.67 30.49
C ALA A 13 -18.82 -35.01 29.38
N ALA A 14 -18.90 -33.67 29.40
CA ALA A 14 -19.33 -32.90 28.25
C ALA A 14 -18.21 -32.94 27.20
N ALA A 15 -18.40 -33.68 26.11
CA ALA A 15 -17.51 -33.64 24.96
C ALA A 15 -17.46 -32.21 24.42
N SER A 16 -16.29 -31.57 24.51
CA SER A 16 -16.09 -30.22 23.97
C SER A 16 -16.11 -30.26 22.43
N PRO A 17 -16.68 -29.26 21.73
CA PRO A 17 -16.83 -29.24 20.27
C PRO A 17 -15.51 -29.19 19.47
N ALA A 18 -14.37 -28.96 20.14
CA ALA A 18 -13.05 -28.85 19.50
C ALA A 18 -12.53 -30.18 18.93
N ALA A 19 -12.82 -31.32 19.57
CA ALA A 19 -12.28 -32.62 19.14
C ALA A 19 -12.86 -33.11 17.79
N THR A 20 -14.11 -32.72 17.48
CA THR A 20 -14.77 -33.11 16.23
C THR A 20 -14.31 -32.29 15.02
N GLN A 21 -13.92 -31.04 15.24
CA GLN A 21 -13.49 -30.12 14.18
C GLN A 21 -12.12 -30.51 13.63
N ASP A 22 -11.18 -30.88 14.51
CA ASP A 22 -9.82 -31.33 14.13
C ASP A 22 -9.87 -32.57 13.21
N SER A 23 -10.72 -33.55 13.54
CA SER A 23 -10.88 -34.77 12.73
C SER A 23 -11.51 -34.55 11.35
N THR A 24 -12.32 -33.50 11.20
CA THR A 24 -12.98 -33.15 9.93
C THR A 24 -12.02 -32.37 9.03
N CYS A 25 -11.26 -31.44 9.60
CA CYS A 25 -10.18 -30.76 8.87
C CYS A 25 -9.10 -31.73 8.43
N GLN A 26 -8.67 -32.66 9.29
CA GLN A 26 -7.66 -33.65 8.94
C GLN A 26 -8.07 -34.45 7.70
N LYS A 27 -9.27 -35.04 7.70
CA LYS A 27 -9.80 -35.81 6.55
C LYS A 27 -9.93 -34.97 5.28
N TRP A 28 -10.28 -33.69 5.41
CA TRP A 28 -10.37 -32.80 4.26
C TRP A 28 -8.98 -32.45 3.72
N CYS A 29 -8.04 -32.12 4.61
CA CYS A 29 -6.64 -31.82 4.29
C CYS A 29 -5.92 -33.00 3.64
N ASP A 30 -6.19 -34.23 4.06
CA ASP A 30 -5.61 -35.44 3.47
C ASP A 30 -5.95 -35.60 1.97
N ASN A 31 -7.01 -34.94 1.49
CA ASN A 31 -7.45 -34.96 0.10
C ASN A 31 -7.05 -33.69 -0.69
N THR A 32 -6.16 -32.85 -0.15
CA THR A 32 -5.61 -31.69 -0.87
C THR A 32 -4.20 -31.97 -1.38
N ASN A 33 -3.69 -31.11 -2.27
CA ASN A 33 -2.31 -31.20 -2.77
C ASN A 33 -1.24 -30.77 -1.73
N PHE A 34 -1.64 -30.41 -0.49
CA PHE A 34 -0.77 -29.88 0.56
C PHE A 34 -1.20 -30.35 1.98
N PRO A 35 -1.32 -31.67 2.22
CA PRO A 35 -1.96 -32.21 3.43
C PRO A 35 -1.26 -31.82 4.73
N ALA A 36 0.08 -31.74 4.73
CA ALA A 36 0.87 -31.41 5.91
C ALA A 36 0.68 -29.96 6.38
N GLN A 37 0.72 -29.00 5.45
CA GLN A 37 0.52 -27.57 5.76
C GLN A 37 -0.94 -27.29 6.15
N CYS A 38 -1.88 -27.92 5.45
CA CYS A 38 -3.31 -27.81 5.76
C CYS A 38 -3.62 -28.30 7.18
N SER A 39 -3.11 -29.49 7.54
CA SER A 39 -3.37 -30.10 8.85
C SER A 39 -2.68 -29.38 9.99
N SER A 40 -1.48 -28.82 9.78
CA SER A 40 -0.77 -28.06 10.81
C SER A 40 -1.47 -26.75 11.14
N GLN A 41 -1.97 -26.04 10.13
CA GLN A 41 -2.71 -24.78 10.30
C GLN A 41 -4.09 -25.01 10.93
N ALA A 42 -4.76 -26.11 10.58
CA ALA A 42 -6.08 -26.44 11.10
C ALA A 42 -6.10 -26.60 12.63
N LYS A 43 -5.03 -27.10 13.25
CA LYS A 43 -4.89 -27.22 14.72
C LYS A 43 -5.01 -25.90 15.47
N SER A 44 -4.72 -24.79 14.79
CA SER A 44 -4.84 -23.43 15.32
C SER A 44 -6.10 -22.71 14.83
N ASN A 45 -7.06 -23.42 14.24
CA ASN A 45 -8.23 -22.86 13.55
C ASN A 45 -7.89 -21.89 12.41
N LEU A 46 -6.79 -22.15 11.71
CA LEU A 46 -6.29 -21.33 10.60
C LEU A 46 -6.14 -22.15 9.32
N GLY A 47 -5.89 -21.45 8.21
CA GLY A 47 -5.51 -22.07 6.95
C GLY A 47 -6.68 -22.61 6.11
N PRO A 48 -6.38 -23.36 5.04
CA PRO A 48 -7.35 -23.69 4.00
C PRO A 48 -8.63 -24.39 4.46
N CYS A 49 -8.59 -25.17 5.55
CA CYS A 49 -9.81 -25.79 6.11
C CYS A 49 -10.86 -24.76 6.56
N TYR A 50 -10.40 -23.64 7.11
CA TYR A 50 -11.23 -22.55 7.64
C TYR A 50 -11.38 -21.40 6.65
N THR A 51 -10.53 -21.33 5.61
CA THR A 51 -10.63 -20.31 4.57
C THR A 51 -11.52 -20.75 3.41
N CYS A 52 -11.38 -21.99 2.91
CA CYS A 52 -12.15 -22.49 1.76
C CYS A 52 -12.60 -23.97 1.87
N GLY A 53 -12.36 -24.60 3.02
CA GLY A 53 -12.73 -25.96 3.32
C GLY A 53 -14.07 -26.10 4.07
N PRO A 54 -14.27 -27.19 4.83
CA PRO A 54 -15.56 -27.51 5.45
C PRO A 54 -16.02 -26.51 6.51
N TYR A 55 -15.11 -25.71 7.08
CA TYR A 55 -15.42 -24.72 8.11
C TYR A 55 -15.29 -23.27 7.63
N LYS A 56 -15.27 -23.05 6.31
CA LYS A 56 -15.22 -21.70 5.75
C LYS A 56 -16.42 -20.85 6.19
N THR A 57 -16.16 -19.59 6.51
CA THR A 57 -17.19 -18.58 6.80
C THR A 57 -17.69 -17.90 5.53
N ASN A 58 -16.82 -17.79 4.51
CA ASN A 58 -17.21 -17.36 3.18
C ASN A 58 -17.70 -18.55 2.36
N THR A 59 -19.00 -18.59 2.06
CA THR A 59 -19.61 -19.68 1.28
C THR A 59 -19.10 -19.75 -0.16
N ALA A 60 -18.61 -18.63 -0.71
CA ALA A 60 -18.03 -18.54 -2.05
C ALA A 60 -16.54 -18.91 -2.13
N ALA A 61 -15.84 -19.05 -1.00
CA ALA A 61 -14.44 -19.49 -1.01
C ALA A 61 -14.32 -20.97 -1.40
N LYS A 62 -13.48 -21.31 -2.38
CA LYS A 62 -13.21 -22.69 -2.82
C LYS A 62 -11.70 -22.93 -2.92
N LEU A 63 -11.29 -24.19 -2.82
CA LEU A 63 -9.90 -24.57 -3.04
C LEU A 63 -9.68 -24.78 -4.55
N CYS A 64 -8.93 -23.88 -5.18
CA CYS A 64 -8.59 -23.88 -6.60
C CYS A 64 -7.07 -23.99 -6.76
N ASP A 65 -6.57 -25.05 -7.41
CA ASP A 65 -5.15 -25.32 -7.63
C ASP A 65 -4.25 -25.20 -6.41
N GLY A 66 -4.77 -25.59 -5.26
CA GLY A 66 -4.03 -25.56 -4.00
C GLY A 66 -4.13 -24.25 -3.23
N LEU A 67 -4.83 -23.25 -3.75
CA LEU A 67 -5.05 -21.96 -3.11
C LEU A 67 -6.54 -21.71 -2.86
N CYS A 68 -6.86 -21.03 -1.76
CA CYS A 68 -8.23 -20.62 -1.51
C CYS A 68 -8.57 -19.39 -2.35
N ALA A 69 -9.52 -19.52 -3.27
CA ALA A 69 -10.04 -18.44 -4.10
C ALA A 69 -11.50 -18.14 -3.75
N ASP A 70 -11.86 -16.86 -3.68
CA ASP A 70 -13.25 -16.45 -3.52
C ASP A 70 -13.91 -16.34 -4.89
N THR A 71 -14.72 -17.34 -5.23
CA THR A 71 -15.33 -17.42 -6.56
C THR A 71 -16.38 -16.34 -6.80
N SER A 72 -16.69 -15.49 -5.81
CA SER A 72 -17.58 -14.34 -6.00
C SER A 72 -16.89 -13.10 -6.55
N ASN A 73 -15.56 -12.99 -6.40
CA ASN A 73 -14.79 -11.78 -6.73
C ASN A 73 -13.44 -12.05 -7.41
N ASP A 74 -12.93 -13.28 -7.43
CA ASP A 74 -11.70 -13.64 -8.13
C ASP A 74 -11.96 -13.79 -9.63
N SER A 75 -11.40 -12.90 -10.44
CA SER A 75 -11.53 -12.91 -11.90
C SER A 75 -10.90 -14.11 -12.57
N LYS A 76 -10.03 -14.87 -11.89
CA LYS A 76 -9.43 -16.12 -12.40
C LYS A 76 -10.23 -17.37 -12.03
N ASN A 77 -11.16 -17.26 -11.08
CA ASN A 77 -11.92 -18.38 -10.52
C ASN A 77 -13.40 -18.01 -10.33
N CYS A 78 -13.97 -17.23 -11.25
CA CYS A 78 -15.29 -16.64 -11.07
C CYS A 78 -16.39 -17.70 -11.16
N ASP A 79 -17.30 -17.80 -10.20
CA ASP A 79 -18.30 -18.89 -10.04
C ASP A 79 -17.70 -20.27 -9.67
N SER A 80 -16.64 -20.69 -10.39
CA SER A 80 -15.93 -21.94 -10.20
C SER A 80 -14.43 -21.79 -10.42
N CYS A 81 -13.64 -22.73 -9.89
CA CYS A 81 -12.20 -22.78 -10.13
C CYS A 81 -11.90 -22.81 -11.64
N GLU A 82 -10.79 -22.17 -12.03
CA GLU A 82 -10.31 -22.03 -13.41
C GLU A 82 -11.27 -21.30 -14.38
N ASN A 83 -12.36 -20.72 -13.89
CA ASN A 83 -13.26 -19.92 -14.72
C ASN A 83 -12.79 -18.47 -14.80
N LEU A 84 -11.88 -18.23 -15.74
CA LEU A 84 -11.31 -16.92 -16.04
C LEU A 84 -12.32 -16.01 -16.74
N CYS A 85 -12.51 -14.79 -16.22
CA CYS A 85 -13.25 -13.76 -16.92
C CYS A 85 -12.52 -13.26 -18.18
N ASP A 86 -13.27 -13.05 -19.27
CA ASP A 86 -12.73 -12.47 -20.50
C ASP A 86 -12.00 -11.13 -20.24
N ALA A 87 -11.08 -10.78 -21.15
CA ALA A 87 -10.42 -9.49 -21.13
C ALA A 87 -11.44 -8.33 -20.99
N ASN A 88 -11.17 -7.42 -20.06
CA ASN A 88 -12.01 -6.28 -19.67
C ASN A 88 -13.26 -6.61 -18.83
N LYS A 89 -13.41 -7.84 -18.33
CA LYS A 89 -14.43 -8.20 -17.33
C LYS A 89 -13.79 -8.43 -15.95
N THR A 90 -14.54 -8.15 -14.90
CA THR A 90 -14.19 -8.46 -13.51
C THR A 90 -15.23 -9.41 -12.92
N CYS A 91 -14.85 -10.20 -11.90
CA CYS A 91 -15.81 -11.06 -11.22
C CYS A 91 -16.60 -10.26 -10.18
N SER A 92 -17.93 -10.32 -10.25
CA SER A 92 -18.82 -9.73 -9.26
C SER A 92 -19.98 -10.67 -9.00
N ASN A 93 -20.11 -11.08 -7.74
CA ASN A 93 -21.12 -12.04 -7.29
C ASN A 93 -21.12 -13.34 -8.12
N GLY A 94 -19.94 -13.83 -8.47
CA GLY A 94 -19.77 -15.05 -9.26
C GLY A 94 -20.11 -14.88 -10.73
N LYS A 95 -20.12 -13.64 -11.24
CA LYS A 95 -20.37 -13.37 -12.66
C LYS A 95 -19.33 -12.43 -13.23
N CYS A 96 -18.84 -12.76 -14.42
CA CYS A 96 -17.97 -11.87 -15.17
C CYS A 96 -18.76 -10.69 -15.73
N VAL A 97 -18.61 -9.52 -15.11
CA VAL A 97 -19.26 -8.26 -15.48
C VAL A 97 -18.26 -7.32 -16.15
N LYS A 98 -18.73 -6.44 -17.05
CA LYS A 98 -17.86 -5.47 -17.73
C LYS A 98 -17.24 -4.51 -16.71
N SER A 99 -15.92 -4.32 -16.76
CA SER A 99 -15.20 -3.47 -15.82
C SER A 99 -15.58 -2.01 -16.00
N ALA A 100 -15.90 -1.30 -14.92
CA ALA A 100 -16.25 0.14 -14.96
C ALA A 100 -15.11 1.04 -15.50
N ALA A 101 -13.87 0.54 -15.51
CA ALA A 101 -12.71 1.20 -16.12
C ALA A 101 -12.83 1.43 -17.64
N SER A 102 -13.78 0.75 -18.34
CA SER A 102 -13.99 0.96 -19.77
C SER A 102 -14.99 2.09 -20.11
N GLN A 103 -15.45 2.88 -19.14
CA GLN A 103 -16.41 3.97 -19.43
C GLN A 103 -15.77 5.28 -19.91
N PHE A 104 -14.43 5.38 -19.96
CA PHE A 104 -13.72 6.57 -20.43
C PHE A 104 -13.13 6.48 -21.84
N SER A 105 -13.54 5.50 -22.65
CA SER A 105 -13.18 5.52 -24.07
C SER A 105 -14.32 4.99 -24.90
N SER A 106 -15.00 5.92 -25.58
CA SER A 106 -15.84 5.80 -26.80
C SER A 106 -17.24 6.38 -26.62
N SER A 107 -17.34 7.70 -26.48
CA SER A 107 -18.56 8.43 -26.88
C SER A 107 -18.18 9.72 -27.60
N THR A 108 -17.92 9.60 -28.91
CA THR A 108 -18.05 10.72 -29.84
C THR A 108 -19.52 11.16 -29.89
N PRO A 109 -19.86 12.43 -29.60
CA PRO A 109 -21.22 12.91 -29.81
C PRO A 109 -21.44 13.12 -31.31
N ALA A 110 -22.26 12.28 -31.94
CA ALA A 110 -22.96 12.67 -33.14
C ALA A 110 -24.15 13.53 -32.71
N SER A 111 -24.08 14.84 -32.93
CA SER A 111 -25.24 15.73 -32.83
C SER A 111 -25.34 16.57 -34.10
N THR A 112 -26.04 16.00 -35.08
CA THR A 112 -26.85 16.77 -36.02
C THR A 112 -28.05 17.30 -35.26
N SER A 113 -28.11 18.61 -35.04
CA SER A 113 -29.35 19.35 -34.80
C SER A 113 -29.11 20.81 -35.14
N SER A 114 -29.54 21.19 -36.33
CA SER A 114 -29.59 22.56 -36.82
C SER A 114 -30.66 23.32 -36.04
N ILE A 115 -30.28 24.35 -35.30
CA ILE A 115 -31.20 25.37 -34.81
C ILE A 115 -30.61 26.73 -35.16
N SER A 116 -31.24 27.39 -36.13
CA SER A 116 -31.02 28.79 -36.48
C SER A 116 -31.41 29.69 -35.32
N LEU A 117 -30.49 30.55 -34.90
CA LEU A 117 -30.81 31.74 -34.11
C LEU A 117 -30.08 32.94 -34.71
N THR A 118 -30.90 33.80 -35.30
CA THR A 118 -30.58 35.12 -35.84
C THR A 118 -30.17 36.05 -34.70
N ALA A 119 -28.99 36.65 -34.80
CA ALA A 119 -28.58 37.74 -33.91
C ALA A 119 -28.03 38.91 -34.73
N THR A 120 -28.86 39.94 -34.82
CA THR A 120 -28.56 41.29 -35.28
C THR A 120 -27.63 41.96 -34.28
N VAL A 121 -26.44 42.41 -34.70
CA VAL A 121 -25.69 43.43 -33.95
C VAL A 121 -25.10 44.46 -34.91
N THR A 122 -25.48 45.70 -34.61
CA THR A 122 -25.18 46.99 -35.23
C THR A 122 -23.68 47.31 -35.23
N SER A 123 -23.14 47.64 -36.40
CA SER A 123 -21.78 48.17 -36.55
C SER A 123 -21.79 49.70 -36.59
N SER A 124 -20.90 50.34 -35.83
CA SER A 124 -20.53 51.74 -36.06
C SER A 124 -19.04 51.99 -35.78
N ALA A 125 -18.49 52.75 -36.72
CA ALA A 125 -17.28 53.57 -36.70
C ALA A 125 -15.92 52.92 -37.05
N ARG A 126 -15.40 53.45 -38.17
CA ARG A 126 -14.09 53.34 -38.81
C ARG A 126 -12.98 54.03 -38.01
N VAL A 127 -11.70 53.74 -38.32
CA VAL A 127 -10.77 54.63 -39.06
C VAL A 127 -9.38 53.96 -39.23
N SER A 128 -8.94 53.95 -40.50
CA SER A 128 -7.59 54.07 -41.13
C SER A 128 -6.36 53.37 -40.52
N ALA A 129 -5.69 52.43 -41.20
CA ALA A 129 -4.84 52.51 -42.41
C ALA A 129 -3.35 52.81 -42.13
N SER A 130 -2.44 51.89 -42.49
CA SER A 130 -1.45 52.11 -43.55
C SER A 130 -0.53 50.88 -43.72
N SER A 131 -0.24 50.62 -44.99
CA SER A 131 0.66 49.65 -45.64
C SER A 131 2.15 49.79 -45.27
N THR A 132 2.97 48.75 -45.53
CA THR A 132 4.04 48.75 -46.58
C THR A 132 4.56 47.31 -46.80
N ALA A 133 5.13 47.10 -47.97
CA ALA A 133 5.18 45.90 -48.79
C ALA A 133 6.31 44.88 -48.53
N SER A 134 6.06 43.71 -49.12
CA SER A 134 6.90 42.56 -49.47
C SER A 134 8.29 42.87 -50.04
N THR A 135 9.22 41.91 -49.88
CA THR A 135 9.95 41.35 -51.04
C THR A 135 10.59 39.99 -50.72
N THR A 136 10.27 39.03 -51.57
CA THR A 136 10.85 37.72 -51.81
C THR A 136 12.30 37.83 -52.30
N VAL A 137 13.20 36.87 -52.00
CA VAL A 137 14.14 36.21 -52.94
C VAL A 137 14.91 35.06 -52.24
N LYS A 138 14.96 33.91 -52.93
CA LYS A 138 15.83 32.71 -52.84
C LYS A 138 16.58 32.63 -54.22
N PRO A 139 17.66 31.87 -54.53
CA PRO A 139 18.47 30.84 -53.84
C PRO A 139 20.02 30.95 -54.04
N SER A 140 20.76 29.92 -53.56
CA SER A 140 21.78 29.11 -54.29
C SER A 140 23.25 29.13 -53.82
N SER A 141 23.69 27.94 -53.37
CA SER A 141 24.90 27.17 -53.72
C SER A 141 26.33 27.72 -53.56
N SER A 142 27.17 26.95 -52.86
CA SER A 142 28.55 26.52 -53.24
C SER A 142 29.07 25.56 -52.15
N LYS A 143 29.33 24.26 -52.40
CA LYS A 143 30.55 23.62 -52.95
C LYS A 143 31.87 24.17 -52.39
N THR A 144 32.61 23.34 -51.65
CA THR A 144 34.06 23.11 -51.86
C THR A 144 34.46 21.73 -51.30
N SER A 145 35.10 20.95 -52.18
CA SER A 145 35.75 19.65 -52.05
C SER A 145 37.18 19.78 -51.51
N SER A 146 37.78 18.78 -50.87
CA SER A 146 38.69 17.77 -51.48
C SER A 146 39.32 16.94 -50.33
N SER A 147 39.14 15.61 -50.31
CA SER A 147 40.06 14.52 -50.76
C SER A 147 41.22 14.25 -49.76
N THR A 148 41.69 13.03 -49.47
CA THR A 148 41.91 11.89 -50.36
C THR A 148 42.25 10.61 -49.55
N SER A 149 41.75 9.45 -50.02
CA SER A 149 42.39 8.10 -50.12
C SER A 149 42.95 7.36 -48.90
N SER A 150 43.01 6.02 -48.79
CA SER A 150 42.48 4.81 -49.47
C SER A 150 43.19 3.65 -48.72
N SER A 151 42.57 2.50 -48.42
CA SER A 151 42.71 1.22 -49.16
C SER A 151 42.00 0.14 -48.30
N LYS A 152 40.94 -0.55 -48.75
CA LYS A 152 40.82 -1.72 -49.64
C LYS A 152 41.64 -2.95 -49.22
N THR A 153 40.96 -4.08 -48.97
CA THR A 153 41.02 -5.42 -49.66
C THR A 153 40.19 -6.40 -48.79
N SER A 154 38.93 -6.81 -49.05
CA SER A 154 38.30 -7.70 -50.06
C SER A 154 38.65 -9.20 -49.99
N SER A 155 37.63 -10.05 -49.75
CA SER A 155 37.22 -11.32 -50.44
C SER A 155 36.43 -12.23 -49.46
N SER A 156 35.11 -12.40 -49.61
CA SER A 156 34.37 -13.43 -50.40
C SER A 156 34.62 -14.87 -49.89
N THR A 157 33.65 -15.78 -49.67
CA THR A 157 32.46 -16.13 -50.47
C THR A 157 31.62 -17.20 -49.72
N SER A 158 30.34 -17.35 -50.10
CA SER A 158 29.56 -18.62 -50.20
C SER A 158 28.69 -19.11 -49.03
N SER A 159 27.43 -18.68 -49.08
CA SER A 159 26.16 -19.44 -49.01
C SER A 159 26.14 -20.91 -48.57
N SER A 160 25.32 -21.24 -47.57
CA SER A 160 24.37 -22.37 -47.63
C SER A 160 23.16 -22.11 -46.73
N LYS A 161 21.96 -22.21 -47.31
CA LYS A 161 20.67 -22.18 -46.62
C LYS A 161 20.46 -23.51 -45.88
N THR A 162 20.01 -23.47 -44.62
CA THR A 162 19.12 -24.49 -44.08
C THR A 162 18.23 -23.86 -43.01
N SER A 163 16.94 -23.81 -43.33
CA SER A 163 15.88 -23.24 -42.51
C SER A 163 15.48 -24.24 -41.43
N SER A 164 15.60 -23.87 -40.15
CA SER A 164 14.90 -24.53 -39.05
C SER A 164 14.23 -23.46 -38.19
N SER A 165 12.93 -23.31 -38.40
CA SER A 165 12.05 -22.43 -37.64
C SER A 165 11.81 -23.04 -36.26
N THR A 166 12.48 -22.52 -35.24
CA THR A 166 12.14 -22.78 -33.84
C THR A 166 11.26 -21.65 -33.33
N SER A 167 9.96 -21.92 -33.27
CA SER A 167 8.93 -21.00 -32.76
C SER A 167 9.12 -20.82 -31.26
N SER A 168 9.80 -19.74 -30.85
CA SER A 168 9.85 -19.32 -29.45
C SER A 168 8.61 -18.46 -29.17
N SER A 169 7.55 -19.10 -28.70
CA SER A 169 6.39 -18.42 -28.13
C SER A 169 6.80 -17.71 -26.84
N LYS A 170 6.99 -16.39 -26.93
CA LYS A 170 7.11 -15.50 -25.76
C LYS A 170 5.72 -15.40 -25.13
N THR A 171 5.50 -16.16 -24.07
CA THR A 171 4.34 -16.03 -23.18
C THR A 171 4.57 -14.80 -22.30
N SER A 172 3.93 -13.69 -22.65
CA SER A 172 3.87 -12.48 -21.81
C SER A 172 2.94 -12.77 -20.64
N SER A 173 3.49 -13.20 -19.51
CA SER A 173 2.73 -13.36 -18.26
C SER A 173 2.42 -11.99 -17.67
N SER A 174 1.23 -11.47 -17.95
CA SER A 174 0.69 -10.30 -17.25
C SER A 174 0.20 -10.73 -15.87
N THR A 175 1.02 -10.50 -14.85
CA THR A 175 0.71 -10.70 -13.43
C THR A 175 -0.40 -9.74 -13.03
N SER A 176 -1.62 -10.27 -12.91
CA SER A 176 -2.78 -9.57 -12.39
C SER A 176 -2.86 -9.83 -10.88
N SER A 177 -2.60 -8.79 -10.09
CA SER A 177 -2.58 -8.76 -8.64
C SER A 177 -3.98 -9.01 -8.08
N SER A 178 -4.20 -10.16 -7.44
CA SER A 178 -5.40 -10.47 -6.68
C SER A 178 -5.32 -9.78 -5.32
N SER A 179 -6.22 -8.85 -5.03
CA SER A 179 -6.28 -8.14 -3.75
C SER A 179 -6.80 -9.08 -2.66
N ILE A 180 -5.91 -9.57 -1.80
CA ILE A 180 -6.27 -10.29 -0.58
C ILE A 180 -6.97 -9.30 0.37
N SER A 181 -8.19 -9.61 0.80
CA SER A 181 -8.92 -8.83 1.80
C SER A 181 -8.65 -9.38 3.19
N CYS A 182 -8.18 -8.53 4.09
CA CYS A 182 -7.61 -8.94 5.37
C CYS A 182 -8.60 -8.67 6.49
N ALA A 183 -8.82 -9.66 7.36
CA ALA A 183 -9.64 -9.44 8.55
C ALA A 183 -8.92 -8.45 9.47
N LEU A 184 -9.47 -7.25 9.60
CA LEU A 184 -8.94 -6.25 10.53
C LEU A 184 -9.03 -6.78 11.97
N PRO A 185 -8.01 -6.56 12.81
CA PRO A 185 -8.08 -6.93 14.21
C PRO A 185 -9.29 -6.24 14.87
N THR A 186 -9.95 -6.94 15.79
CA THR A 186 -11.05 -6.34 16.55
C THR A 186 -10.49 -5.23 17.45
N ILE A 187 -10.89 -3.99 17.19
CA ILE A 187 -10.44 -2.82 17.95
C ILE A 187 -11.46 -2.55 19.08
N PRO A 188 -11.01 -2.47 20.36
CA PRO A 188 -11.90 -2.11 21.45
C PRO A 188 -12.57 -0.76 21.22
N ALA A 189 -13.79 -0.59 21.75
CA ALA A 189 -14.48 0.69 21.69
C ALA A 189 -13.66 1.80 22.37
N ARG A 190 -13.61 2.98 21.72
CA ARG A 190 -12.77 4.10 22.14
C ARG A 190 -13.59 5.24 22.72
N THR A 191 -13.07 5.82 23.80
CA THR A 191 -13.56 7.08 24.38
C THR A 191 -12.60 8.20 23.99
N TYR A 192 -13.16 9.38 23.74
CA TYR A 192 -12.40 10.52 23.24
C TYR A 192 -12.64 11.72 24.16
N ALA A 193 -11.60 12.47 24.49
CA ALA A 193 -11.69 13.77 25.15
C ALA A 193 -11.15 14.85 24.22
N LEU A 194 -11.76 16.03 24.24
CA LEU A 194 -11.25 17.20 23.55
C LEU A 194 -10.05 17.73 24.33
N ASP A 195 -8.88 17.78 23.69
CA ASP A 195 -7.67 18.32 24.32
C ASP A 195 -7.53 19.82 24.04
N VAL A 196 -7.71 20.21 22.77
CA VAL A 196 -7.52 21.61 22.36
C VAL A 196 -8.49 22.01 21.24
N THR A 197 -8.93 23.26 21.31
CA THR A 197 -9.63 23.97 20.24
C THR A 197 -8.80 25.18 19.83
N LEU A 198 -8.48 25.26 18.55
CA LEU A 198 -7.73 26.36 17.95
C LEU A 198 -8.67 27.15 17.03
N GLY A 199 -8.57 28.48 17.12
CA GLY A 199 -9.38 29.42 16.33
C GLY A 199 -8.85 29.63 14.91
N SER A 200 -9.38 30.66 14.26
CA SER A 200 -9.04 31.01 12.87
C SER A 200 -7.58 31.42 12.72
N GLY A 201 -6.89 30.80 11.78
CA GLY A 201 -5.52 31.10 11.40
C GLY A 201 -4.98 29.97 10.55
N ASN A 202 -4.01 30.28 9.70
CA ASN A 202 -3.20 29.27 9.03
C ASN A 202 -2.49 28.46 10.12
N GLN A 203 -3.09 27.39 10.63
CA GLN A 203 -2.52 26.54 11.66
C GLN A 203 -2.50 25.12 11.12
N GLN A 204 -1.31 24.54 11.08
CA GLN A 204 -1.05 23.14 10.84
C GLN A 204 -0.39 22.56 12.08
N LEU A 205 -0.83 21.38 12.49
CA LEU A 205 -0.11 20.61 13.48
C LEU A 205 1.12 20.00 12.79
N LEU A 206 2.30 20.51 13.13
CA LEU A 206 3.57 19.82 12.95
C LEU A 206 3.89 19.10 14.26
N PHE A 207 3.50 17.84 14.36
CA PHE A 207 4.13 17.01 15.38
C PHE A 207 5.63 16.94 15.05
N PRO A 208 6.53 17.27 15.99
CA PRO A 208 7.97 17.12 15.77
C PRO A 208 8.23 15.66 15.39
N GLY A 209 8.58 15.45 14.12
CA GLY A 209 8.83 14.14 13.56
C GLY A 209 7.62 13.28 13.20
N ALA A 210 6.39 13.81 13.08
CA ALA A 210 5.34 13.12 12.33
C ALA A 210 5.31 13.68 10.89
N TYR A 211 6.04 13.01 10.01
CA TYR A 211 5.78 13.14 8.59
C TYR A 211 4.33 12.75 8.32
N ARG A 212 3.71 13.49 7.40
CA ARG A 212 2.36 13.22 6.93
C ARG A 212 2.34 11.84 6.26
N TYR A 213 2.06 10.79 7.02
CA TYR A 213 1.07 9.87 6.49
C TYR A 213 -0.26 10.61 6.56
N GLU A 214 -0.45 11.46 5.55
CA GLU A 214 -1.76 11.62 4.94
C GLU A 214 -2.18 10.21 4.49
N LEU A 215 -2.57 9.36 5.44
CA LEU A 215 -3.81 8.65 5.24
C LEU A 215 -4.84 9.79 5.19
N ARG A 216 -4.92 10.49 4.05
CA ARG A 216 -6.09 11.26 3.64
C ARG A 216 -7.15 10.19 3.54
N ILE A 217 -7.73 9.81 4.67
CA ILE A 217 -8.81 8.85 4.67
C ILE A 217 -10.01 9.64 4.24
N ASN A 218 -10.15 9.68 2.92
CA ASN A 218 -11.25 10.24 2.18
C ASN A 218 -11.46 11.72 2.50
N THR A 219 -11.51 12.56 1.48
CA THR A 219 -12.39 13.73 1.56
C THR A 219 -13.77 13.16 1.90
N ILE A 220 -14.13 13.16 3.17
CA ILE A 220 -15.43 12.67 3.59
C ILE A 220 -16.40 13.64 2.93
N PRO A 221 -17.38 13.17 2.12
CA PRO A 221 -18.34 14.06 1.48
C PRO A 221 -18.86 15.03 2.54
N ALA A 222 -18.58 16.32 2.32
CA ALA A 222 -18.52 17.33 3.37
C ALA A 222 -19.70 17.17 4.35
N PRO A 223 -19.44 16.74 5.60
CA PRO A 223 -20.50 16.66 6.59
C PRO A 223 -21.05 18.07 6.81
N SER A 224 -22.37 18.21 6.86
CA SER A 224 -23.00 19.52 7.04
C SER A 224 -22.81 20.12 8.44
N THR A 225 -22.25 19.36 9.40
CA THR A 225 -22.07 19.80 10.80
C THR A 225 -20.77 19.25 11.43
N ALA A 226 -20.25 19.97 12.42
CA ALA A 226 -19.07 19.56 13.19
C ALA A 226 -19.26 18.21 13.91
N ASN A 227 -20.47 17.92 14.43
CA ASN A 227 -20.77 16.64 15.08
C ASN A 227 -20.74 15.46 14.11
N ALA A 228 -21.20 15.66 12.87
CA ALA A 228 -21.12 14.63 11.83
C ALA A 228 -19.65 14.36 11.45
N ALA A 229 -18.84 15.42 11.28
CA ALA A 229 -17.40 15.29 11.05
C ALA A 229 -16.70 14.52 12.17
N LEU A 230 -16.96 14.90 13.43
CA LEU A 230 -16.40 14.22 14.59
C LEU A 230 -16.82 12.74 14.67
N THR A 231 -18.08 12.43 14.37
CA THR A 231 -18.58 11.04 14.37
C THR A 231 -17.86 10.20 13.33
N GLN A 232 -17.67 10.74 12.13
CA GLN A 232 -16.93 10.05 11.06
C GLN A 232 -15.45 9.88 11.43
N CYS A 233 -14.82 10.90 12.03
CA CYS A 233 -13.46 10.78 12.56
C CYS A 233 -13.31 9.69 13.61
N LYS A 234 -14.26 9.60 14.54
CA LYS A 234 -14.26 8.54 15.55
C LYS A 234 -14.44 7.16 14.92
N ALA A 235 -15.32 7.02 13.94
CA ALA A 235 -15.51 5.75 13.23
C ALA A 235 -14.22 5.31 12.51
N LEU A 236 -13.57 6.26 11.84
CA LEU A 236 -12.31 6.06 11.16
C LEU A 236 -11.16 5.69 12.11
N CYS A 237 -11.00 6.45 13.20
CA CYS A 237 -10.02 6.11 14.22
C CYS A 237 -10.30 4.75 14.87
N SER A 238 -11.58 4.37 15.00
CA SER A 238 -11.98 3.06 15.53
C SER A 238 -11.71 1.90 14.57
N SER A 239 -11.45 2.16 13.27
CA SER A 239 -10.99 1.13 12.32
C SER A 239 -9.47 0.99 12.28
N GLN A 240 -8.72 1.81 13.04
CA GLN A 240 -7.26 1.79 13.09
C GLN A 240 -6.76 1.42 14.47
N ALA A 241 -6.10 0.27 14.61
CA ALA A 241 -5.67 -0.25 15.90
C ALA A 241 -4.68 0.67 16.63
N ASN A 242 -3.89 1.42 15.89
CA ASN A 242 -2.90 2.35 16.41
C ASN A 242 -3.43 3.78 16.63
N CYS A 243 -4.61 4.18 16.14
CA CYS A 243 -5.05 5.57 16.27
C CYS A 243 -5.16 5.99 17.75
N ARG A 244 -4.70 7.19 18.10
CA ARG A 244 -4.67 7.75 19.45
C ARG A 244 -5.16 9.19 19.49
N THR A 245 -5.09 9.90 18.37
CA THR A 245 -5.55 11.29 18.25
C THR A 245 -6.37 11.44 16.97
N ILE A 246 -7.41 12.26 17.03
CA ILE A 246 -8.16 12.73 15.86
C ILE A 246 -8.15 14.26 15.83
N ALA A 247 -8.03 14.84 14.64
CA ALA A 247 -8.29 16.25 14.40
C ALA A 247 -9.47 16.44 13.46
N VAL A 248 -10.28 17.44 13.79
CA VAL A 248 -11.37 17.92 12.96
C VAL A 248 -11.07 19.34 12.55
N TYR A 249 -10.76 19.54 11.28
CA TYR A 249 -10.58 20.86 10.69
C TYR A 249 -11.90 21.36 10.14
N LYS A 250 -12.18 22.64 10.31
CA LYS A 250 -13.28 23.35 9.64
C LYS A 250 -12.68 24.39 8.70
N TYR A 251 -13.04 24.36 7.43
CA TYR A 251 -12.57 25.34 6.44
C TYR A 251 -13.52 26.52 6.28
N ASN A 252 -13.03 27.57 5.63
CA ASN A 252 -13.75 28.79 5.31
C ASN A 252 -14.96 28.59 4.38
N ASP A 253 -14.95 27.54 3.55
CA ASP A 253 -16.09 27.14 2.73
C ASP A 253 -17.16 26.34 3.51
N GLY A 254 -16.93 26.09 4.80
CA GLY A 254 -17.81 25.31 5.68
C GLY A 254 -17.58 23.80 5.62
N SER A 255 -16.66 23.32 4.78
CA SER A 255 -16.27 21.91 4.73
C SER A 255 -15.46 21.50 5.97
N TYR A 256 -15.36 20.19 6.19
CA TYR A 256 -14.56 19.61 7.26
C TYR A 256 -13.58 18.59 6.71
N LEU A 257 -12.39 18.54 7.29
CA LEU A 257 -11.41 17.48 7.07
C LEU A 257 -11.19 16.73 8.37
N CYS A 258 -11.04 15.42 8.26
CA CYS A 258 -10.67 14.55 9.34
C CYS A 258 -9.24 14.08 9.19
N GLU A 259 -8.46 14.17 10.25
CA GLU A 259 -7.15 13.52 10.34
C GLU A 259 -7.10 12.63 11.57
N THR A 260 -6.37 11.51 11.46
CA THR A 260 -6.18 10.55 12.54
C THR A 260 -4.69 10.26 12.68
N TRP A 261 -4.19 10.17 13.91
CA TRP A 261 -2.79 9.86 14.17
C TRP A 261 -2.62 8.72 15.14
N ALA A 262 -1.52 7.98 14.99
CA ALA A 262 -1.12 6.94 15.93
C ALA A 262 -0.52 7.50 17.24
N SER A 263 -0.18 8.78 17.26
CA SER A 263 0.39 9.49 18.38
C SER A 263 -0.66 10.00 19.35
N ALA A 264 -0.34 10.05 20.64
CA ALA A 264 -1.15 10.85 21.57
C ALA A 264 -0.83 12.33 21.36
N TYR A 265 -1.83 13.20 21.50
CA TYR A 265 -1.59 14.64 21.51
C TYR A 265 -0.74 14.99 22.74
N SER A 266 0.27 15.84 22.52
CA SER A 266 1.07 16.42 23.59
C SER A 266 1.24 17.90 23.28
N ASP A 267 1.22 18.77 24.30
CA ASP A 267 1.35 20.22 24.13
C ASP A 267 2.66 20.65 23.44
N GLY A 268 3.67 19.76 23.36
CA GLY A 268 4.90 19.96 22.59
C GLY A 268 4.78 19.71 21.09
N ALA A 269 3.61 19.28 20.59
CA ALA A 269 3.35 19.20 19.16
C ALA A 269 3.32 20.63 18.58
N MET A 270 4.30 20.97 17.75
CA MET A 270 4.39 22.31 17.19
C MET A 270 3.19 22.59 16.30
N ILE A 271 2.38 23.58 16.63
CA ILE A 271 1.41 24.09 15.67
C ILE A 271 2.15 25.11 14.80
N SER A 272 2.62 24.68 13.63
CA SER A 272 3.21 25.60 12.67
C SER A 272 2.12 26.36 11.94
N PRO A 273 2.39 27.58 11.48
CA PRO A 273 1.56 28.15 10.45
C PRO A 273 1.65 27.26 9.22
N GLY A 274 0.58 26.53 8.91
CA GLY A 274 0.53 25.82 7.64
C GLY A 274 0.49 26.86 6.53
N SER A 275 1.34 26.74 5.52
CA SER A 275 0.91 27.25 4.22
C SER A 275 -0.38 26.50 3.93
N GLY A 276 -1.53 27.18 4.00
CA GLY A 276 -2.78 26.60 3.53
C GLY A 276 -2.53 26.00 2.15
N ASP A 277 -3.35 25.04 1.74
CA ASP A 277 -3.32 24.60 0.36
C ASP A 277 -3.67 25.83 -0.52
N THR A 278 -2.65 26.60 -0.90
CA THR A 278 -2.79 27.87 -1.63
C THR A 278 -3.37 27.61 -3.01
N THR A 279 -3.27 26.36 -3.48
CA THR A 279 -3.84 25.88 -4.72
C THR A 279 -5.37 25.74 -4.65
N THR A 280 -5.94 25.41 -3.48
CA THR A 280 -7.40 25.31 -3.32
C THR A 280 -8.04 26.53 -2.65
N GLY A 281 -7.26 27.37 -1.97
CA GLY A 281 -7.78 28.52 -1.22
C GLY A 281 -8.57 28.15 0.03
N LEU A 282 -8.50 26.87 0.44
CA LEU A 282 -9.12 26.36 1.65
C LEU A 282 -8.26 26.73 2.87
N ILE A 283 -8.80 27.62 3.70
CA ILE A 283 -8.13 28.08 4.92
C ILE A 283 -8.84 27.46 6.12
N PRO A 284 -8.13 26.72 7.00
CA PRO A 284 -8.71 26.22 8.23
C PRO A 284 -9.11 27.40 9.13
N THR A 285 -10.38 27.44 9.51
CA THR A 285 -10.99 28.45 10.40
C THR A 285 -11.13 27.95 11.84
N LYS A 286 -11.10 26.63 12.03
CA LYS A 286 -11.15 25.98 13.35
C LYS A 286 -10.46 24.63 13.27
N LEU A 287 -9.79 24.25 14.35
CA LEU A 287 -9.21 22.93 14.54
C LEU A 287 -9.54 22.43 15.94
N ASP A 288 -10.24 21.30 16.03
CA ASP A 288 -10.51 20.60 17.29
C ASP A 288 -9.70 19.30 17.33
N ILE A 289 -8.93 19.08 18.40
CA ILE A 289 -8.11 17.87 18.59
C ILE A 289 -8.68 17.06 19.74
N TYR A 290 -8.85 15.76 19.52
CA TYR A 290 -9.33 14.84 20.53
C TYR A 290 -8.37 13.66 20.69
N SER A 291 -7.97 13.35 21.93
CA SER A 291 -7.23 12.15 22.28
C SER A 291 -8.15 11.01 22.71
N VAL A 292 -7.74 9.78 22.42
CA VAL A 292 -8.37 8.57 22.90
C VAL A 292 -7.99 8.34 24.37
N THR A 293 -8.94 8.48 25.30
CA THR A 293 -8.67 8.47 26.74
C THR A 293 -8.55 7.06 27.35
N ASN A 294 -9.15 6.06 26.70
CA ASN A 294 -9.09 4.67 27.13
C ASN A 294 -8.17 3.83 26.21
N TRP A 295 -7.18 4.47 25.57
CA TRP A 295 -6.29 3.74 24.70
C TRP A 295 -5.44 2.78 25.53
N ALA A 296 -5.55 1.50 25.21
CA ALA A 296 -4.65 0.47 25.68
C ALA A 296 -3.89 -0.07 24.46
N ALA A 297 -2.60 -0.35 24.64
CA ALA A 297 -1.84 -1.09 23.65
C ALA A 297 -2.58 -2.42 23.38
N PRO A 298 -2.80 -2.81 22.11
CA PRO A 298 -3.42 -4.08 21.79
C PRO A 298 -2.71 -5.22 22.53
N ALA A 299 -3.47 -6.12 23.14
CA ALA A 299 -2.92 -7.37 23.69
C ALA A 299 -2.43 -8.23 22.52
N GLY A 300 -1.17 -8.03 22.12
CA GLY A 300 -0.61 -8.59 20.90
C GLY A 300 0.86 -8.21 20.74
N PRO A 301 1.49 -8.63 19.64
CA PRO A 301 2.85 -8.21 19.34
C PRO A 301 2.90 -6.69 19.24
N ILE A 302 3.94 -6.08 19.83
CA ILE A 302 4.20 -4.63 19.81
C ILE A 302 4.15 -4.10 18.37
N LEU A 303 4.63 -4.91 17.43
CA LEU A 303 4.54 -4.66 16.00
C LEU A 303 3.51 -5.59 15.35
N GLN A 304 2.46 -5.01 14.77
CA GLN A 304 1.43 -5.78 14.07
C GLN A 304 1.90 -6.20 12.69
N ASN A 305 1.57 -7.45 12.32
CA ASN A 305 1.83 -8.03 11.01
C ASN A 305 3.29 -7.89 10.50
N GLY A 306 4.28 -7.91 11.40
CA GLY A 306 5.68 -7.82 10.98
C GLY A 306 6.21 -9.09 10.27
N GLN A 307 5.49 -10.20 10.37
CA GLN A 307 5.77 -11.43 9.64
C GLN A 307 5.07 -11.50 8.27
N PHE A 308 4.18 -10.55 7.97
CA PHE A 308 3.37 -10.52 6.74
C PHE A 308 2.55 -11.80 6.51
N ALA A 309 2.30 -12.58 7.56
CA ALA A 309 1.93 -13.99 7.48
C ALA A 309 0.57 -14.26 6.80
N ASN A 310 -0.27 -13.24 6.73
CA ASN A 310 -1.59 -13.25 6.10
C ASN A 310 -1.56 -12.86 4.61
N GLY A 311 -0.40 -12.59 4.03
CA GLY A 311 -0.29 -12.10 2.65
C GLY A 311 -0.72 -10.64 2.50
N CYS A 312 -0.86 -9.91 3.62
CA CYS A 312 -1.35 -8.55 3.65
C CYS A 312 -0.28 -7.58 4.07
N LEU A 313 -0.34 -6.36 3.53
CA LEU A 313 0.54 -5.27 3.91
C LEU A 313 0.06 -4.55 5.19
N GLU A 314 -1.26 -4.41 5.38
CA GLU A 314 -1.82 -3.67 6.51
C GLU A 314 -1.35 -4.26 7.86
N PRO A 315 -1.03 -3.42 8.87
CA PRO A 315 -1.25 -1.97 8.93
C PRO A 315 -0.06 -1.13 8.42
N TRP A 316 0.85 -1.71 7.64
CA TRP A 316 2.01 -0.97 7.13
C TRP A 316 1.59 0.07 6.10
N GLY A 317 2.09 1.28 6.27
CA GLY A 317 2.04 2.32 5.25
C GLY A 317 3.15 2.11 4.24
N THR A 318 2.89 2.42 2.98
CA THR A 318 3.92 2.45 1.93
C THR A 318 3.88 3.78 1.22
N GLY A 319 5.04 4.27 0.83
CA GLY A 319 5.14 5.53 0.11
C GLY A 319 6.55 5.77 -0.39
N ALA A 320 6.71 6.85 -1.14
CA ALA A 320 8.04 7.36 -1.44
C ALA A 320 8.73 7.86 -0.16
N ALA A 321 10.06 7.78 -0.13
CA ALA A 321 10.82 8.36 0.96
C ALA A 321 10.56 9.88 1.05
N PRO A 322 10.51 10.42 2.28
CA PRO A 322 10.02 11.77 2.56
C PRO A 322 10.87 12.92 1.98
N ASP A 323 12.10 12.66 1.53
CA ASP A 323 12.99 13.68 0.95
C ASP A 323 12.67 14.02 -0.51
N ILE A 324 11.58 13.46 -1.08
CA ILE A 324 11.28 13.59 -2.51
C ILE A 324 9.88 14.16 -2.71
N ASP A 325 9.78 15.48 -2.90
CA ASP A 325 8.56 16.21 -3.31
C ASP A 325 8.09 15.89 -4.76
N TYR A 326 8.41 14.71 -5.30
CA TYR A 326 7.99 14.34 -6.65
C TYR A 326 6.60 13.70 -6.65
N ASN A 327 5.71 14.21 -7.51
CA ASN A 327 4.45 13.56 -7.82
C ASN A 327 4.70 12.20 -8.49
N PHE A 328 4.49 11.10 -7.76
CA PHE A 328 4.72 9.70 -8.20
C PHE A 328 3.74 9.19 -9.26
N ASN A 329 2.93 10.05 -9.88
CA ASN A 329 1.83 9.62 -10.75
C ASN A 329 2.26 8.86 -12.02
N ASP A 330 3.54 8.92 -12.41
CA ASP A 330 4.07 8.28 -13.63
C ASP A 330 5.11 7.15 -13.39
N THR A 331 5.37 6.77 -12.14
CA THR A 331 6.39 5.75 -11.84
C THR A 331 5.79 4.48 -11.24
N ALA A 332 6.27 3.34 -11.71
CA ALA A 332 5.80 2.01 -11.30
C ALA A 332 6.53 1.58 -10.01
N THR A 333 6.13 2.15 -8.87
CA THR A 333 6.53 1.70 -7.53
C THR A 333 5.58 0.58 -7.10
N PHE A 334 6.11 -0.59 -6.74
CA PHE A 334 5.31 -1.73 -6.28
C PHE A 334 5.74 -2.17 -4.89
N PHE A 335 4.76 -2.33 -4.02
CA PHE A 335 4.88 -2.99 -2.74
C PHE A 335 3.96 -4.21 -2.78
N GLU A 336 4.53 -5.39 -2.64
CA GLU A 336 3.75 -6.64 -2.68
C GLU A 336 4.19 -7.54 -1.53
N VAL A 337 3.21 -8.17 -0.87
CA VAL A 337 3.50 -9.22 0.09
C VAL A 337 3.44 -10.55 -0.65
N LEU A 338 4.58 -11.20 -0.78
CA LEU A 338 4.74 -12.41 -1.56
C LEU A 338 4.94 -13.61 -0.63
N PRO A 339 4.40 -14.80 -0.98
CA PRO A 339 4.63 -16.01 -0.21
C PRO A 339 6.10 -16.41 -0.28
N CYS A 340 6.57 -16.93 0.85
CA CYS A 340 7.88 -17.52 0.98
C CYS A 340 7.96 -18.82 0.17
N GLY A 341 8.87 -18.87 -0.80
CA GLY A 341 9.34 -20.11 -1.41
C GLY A 341 10.38 -20.82 -0.54
N SER A 342 11.28 -21.58 -1.17
CA SER A 342 12.40 -22.25 -0.48
C SER A 342 13.50 -21.30 0.01
N ASP A 343 13.47 -20.03 -0.41
CA ASP A 343 14.51 -19.03 -0.18
C ASP A 343 14.17 -18.07 0.98
N CYS A 344 13.39 -18.50 1.96
CA CYS A 344 13.08 -17.66 3.12
C CYS A 344 14.06 -17.84 4.28
N PRO A 345 14.37 -16.74 4.99
CA PRO A 345 15.39 -16.77 6.04
C PRO A 345 14.93 -17.52 7.30
N THR A 346 13.62 -17.67 7.50
CA THR A 346 13.03 -18.37 8.65
C THR A 346 11.77 -19.14 8.25
N SER A 347 10.98 -19.57 9.24
CA SER A 347 9.62 -20.10 9.09
C SER A 347 8.56 -19.07 8.65
N SER A 348 8.92 -17.84 8.25
CA SER A 348 7.96 -16.89 7.69
C SER A 348 7.22 -17.53 6.52
N SER A 349 5.92 -17.29 6.43
CA SER A 349 5.14 -17.69 5.26
C SER A 349 5.21 -16.67 4.13
N HIS A 350 5.63 -15.42 4.40
CA HIS A 350 5.64 -14.32 3.44
C HIS A 350 6.77 -13.31 3.73
N TYR A 351 7.06 -12.45 2.75
CA TYR A 351 7.91 -11.27 2.89
C TYR A 351 7.31 -10.08 2.15
N LEU A 352 7.69 -8.87 2.55
CA LEU A 352 7.40 -7.65 1.82
C LEU A 352 8.46 -7.43 0.73
N HIS A 353 8.02 -7.22 -0.50
CA HIS A 353 8.84 -6.97 -1.68
C HIS A 353 8.73 -5.52 -2.12
N PHE A 354 9.87 -4.86 -2.28
CA PHE A 354 10.03 -3.49 -2.76
C PHE A 354 10.57 -3.56 -4.18
N THR A 355 9.75 -3.15 -5.16
CA THR A 355 10.22 -3.02 -6.55
C THR A 355 10.05 -1.61 -7.05
N TYR A 356 11.13 -1.09 -7.64
CA TYR A 356 11.08 0.15 -8.41
C TYR A 356 11.67 -0.08 -9.79
N VAL A 357 10.86 0.19 -10.82
CA VAL A 357 11.32 0.21 -12.22
C VAL A 357 11.26 1.66 -12.72
N ASN A 358 12.43 2.22 -13.04
CA ASN A 358 12.47 3.52 -13.69
C ASN A 358 12.02 3.39 -15.15
N ASN A 359 10.84 3.93 -15.46
CA ASN A 359 10.35 4.00 -16.84
C ASN A 359 10.69 5.33 -17.53
N LEU A 360 11.36 6.27 -16.85
CA LEU A 360 11.68 7.59 -17.38
C LEU A 360 13.16 7.68 -17.82
N PRO A 361 13.44 7.62 -19.14
CA PRO A 361 14.79 7.83 -19.63
C PRO A 361 15.24 9.27 -19.38
N GLY A 362 16.39 9.46 -18.70
CA GLY A 362 17.06 10.75 -18.56
C GLY A 362 16.83 11.51 -17.25
N VAL A 363 16.01 11.01 -16.33
CA VAL A 363 15.90 11.59 -14.98
C VAL A 363 17.01 11.00 -14.10
N PRO A 364 17.96 11.80 -13.59
CA PRO A 364 18.99 11.29 -12.69
C PRO A 364 18.34 10.76 -11.41
N LEU A 365 18.53 9.46 -11.16
CA LEU A 365 17.96 8.69 -10.04
C LEU A 365 18.65 8.97 -8.70
N ALA A 366 19.26 10.15 -8.54
CA ALA A 366 19.84 10.52 -7.27
C ALA A 366 18.69 10.69 -6.26
N ASN A 367 18.74 9.92 -5.17
CA ASN A 367 17.82 9.98 -4.02
C ASN A 367 16.42 9.43 -4.27
N MET A 368 16.22 8.42 -5.12
CA MET A 368 14.95 7.68 -5.11
C MET A 368 14.88 6.72 -3.92
N GLY A 369 13.84 6.88 -3.11
CA GLY A 369 13.62 6.09 -1.91
C GLY A 369 12.23 5.46 -1.92
N LEU A 370 12.15 4.15 -1.71
CA LEU A 370 10.90 3.47 -1.35
C LEU A 370 10.85 3.31 0.17
N SER A 371 9.71 3.58 0.78
CA SER A 371 9.52 3.40 2.22
C SER A 371 8.34 2.49 2.53
N ALA A 372 8.58 1.57 3.47
CA ALA A 372 7.52 0.92 4.23
C ALA A 372 7.62 1.40 5.67
N ALA A 373 6.50 1.80 6.26
CA ALA A 373 6.45 2.34 7.60
C ALA A 373 5.37 1.72 8.46
N THR A 374 5.61 1.75 9.76
CA THR A 374 4.72 1.19 10.76
C THR A 374 4.90 1.92 12.08
N SER A 375 3.81 2.02 12.85
CA SER A 375 3.79 2.67 14.15
C SER A 375 3.52 1.62 15.24
N PRO A 376 4.58 1.04 15.84
CA PRO A 376 4.42 0.02 16.87
C PRO A 376 3.76 0.58 18.14
N SER A 377 3.07 -0.29 18.87
CA SER A 377 2.44 0.06 20.16
C SER A 377 3.49 0.00 21.28
N ILE A 378 4.26 1.07 21.42
CA ILE A 378 5.40 1.20 22.34
C ILE A 378 5.11 2.09 23.56
N THR A 379 5.92 1.93 24.60
CA THR A 379 5.98 2.81 25.78
C THR A 379 7.20 3.71 25.67
N SER A 380 6.99 5.03 25.72
CA SER A 380 8.08 6.02 25.65
C SER A 380 9.10 5.82 26.77
N GLY A 381 10.39 5.99 26.45
CA GLY A 381 11.53 5.76 27.33
C GLY A 381 11.93 4.29 27.51
N THR A 382 11.16 3.34 26.99
CA THR A 382 11.48 1.91 27.07
C THR A 382 12.45 1.52 25.95
N THR A 383 13.45 0.69 26.26
CA THR A 383 14.34 0.12 25.23
C THR A 383 13.68 -1.11 24.61
N TYR A 384 13.70 -1.16 23.28
CA TYR A 384 13.22 -2.30 22.50
C TYR A 384 14.34 -2.84 21.63
N THR A 385 14.35 -4.15 21.41
CA THR A 385 15.19 -4.80 20.39
C THR A 385 14.37 -4.94 19.12
N LEU A 386 14.79 -4.23 18.06
CA LEU A 386 14.27 -4.37 16.71
C LEU A 386 15.06 -5.48 16.00
N SER A 387 14.35 -6.47 15.45
CA SER A 387 14.93 -7.58 14.69
C SER A 387 14.15 -7.79 13.41
N PHE A 388 14.85 -7.97 12.28
CA PHE A 388 14.25 -8.26 10.98
C PHE A 388 15.25 -8.94 10.05
N TRP A 389 14.75 -9.53 8.98
CA TRP A 389 15.56 -10.03 7.88
C TRP A 389 15.41 -9.16 6.66
N VAL A 390 16.52 -8.90 5.97
CA VAL A 390 16.53 -8.14 4.73
C VAL A 390 17.38 -8.82 3.66
N LYS A 391 16.94 -8.74 2.41
CA LYS A 391 17.70 -9.15 1.24
C LYS A 391 17.55 -8.09 0.16
N GLY A 392 18.65 -7.70 -0.47
CA GLY A 392 18.64 -6.83 -1.65
C GLY A 392 19.30 -7.53 -2.82
N ASN A 393 18.60 -7.67 -3.94
CA ASN A 393 19.19 -8.20 -5.18
C ASN A 393 19.78 -7.07 -6.04
N SER A 394 19.16 -5.89 -6.01
CA SER A 394 19.62 -4.71 -6.73
C SER A 394 19.10 -3.42 -6.09
N GLY A 395 19.73 -2.29 -6.43
CA GLY A 395 19.39 -0.98 -5.87
C GLY A 395 20.16 -0.75 -4.58
N GLY A 396 20.83 0.40 -4.51
CA GLY A 396 21.86 0.78 -3.54
C GLY A 396 21.80 0.10 -2.16
N SER A 397 21.02 0.67 -1.25
CA SER A 397 21.02 0.27 0.15
C SER A 397 19.66 0.46 0.82
N ILE A 398 19.32 -0.43 1.76
CA ILE A 398 18.23 -0.16 2.71
C ILE A 398 18.81 0.54 3.94
N ASN A 399 18.03 1.45 4.51
CA ASN A 399 18.27 2.07 5.79
C ASN A 399 17.00 1.95 6.64
N VAL A 400 17.17 1.79 7.95
CA VAL A 400 16.06 1.86 8.90
C VAL A 400 16.15 3.17 9.65
N GLN A 401 15.05 3.91 9.76
CA GLN A 401 15.02 5.22 10.43
C GLN A 401 13.92 5.28 11.46
N ASP A 402 14.21 5.99 12.55
CA ASP A 402 13.20 6.60 13.40
C ASP A 402 13.03 8.06 12.99
N ILE A 403 11.91 8.36 12.34
CA ILE A 403 11.66 9.73 11.87
C ILE A 403 11.30 10.71 12.98
N THR A 404 10.94 10.22 14.18
CA THR A 404 10.60 11.10 15.30
C THR A 404 11.81 11.84 15.81
N ASN A 405 12.98 11.22 15.65
CA ASN A 405 14.26 11.80 15.95
C ASN A 405 15.12 11.74 14.68
N PRO A 406 15.12 12.78 13.83
CA PRO A 406 15.89 12.78 12.59
C PRO A 406 17.41 12.71 12.82
N ASN A 407 17.87 12.96 14.04
CA ASN A 407 19.27 12.72 14.43
C ASN A 407 19.55 11.26 14.82
N ASN A 408 18.51 10.44 14.91
CA ASN A 408 18.52 9.01 15.18
C ASN A 408 18.28 8.24 13.88
N THR A 409 18.97 8.63 12.80
CA THR A 409 19.23 7.68 11.73
C THR A 409 20.01 6.53 12.35
N PHE A 410 19.40 5.35 12.41
CA PHE A 410 20.18 4.16 12.69
C PHE A 410 21.20 4.09 11.54
N ASP A 411 22.49 4.21 11.84
CA ASP A 411 23.62 4.18 10.89
C ASP A 411 23.81 2.77 10.25
N ASN A 412 22.68 2.13 9.97
CA ASN A 412 22.53 0.76 9.58
C ASN A 412 22.08 0.77 8.11
N THR A 413 23.03 1.15 7.26
CA THR A 413 22.89 1.09 5.81
C THR A 413 23.37 -0.27 5.34
N TYR A 414 22.46 -1.08 4.80
CA TYR A 414 22.76 -2.43 4.33
C TYR A 414 22.83 -2.45 2.81
N ALA A 415 23.85 -3.09 2.24
CA ALA A 415 24.03 -3.20 0.79
C ALA A 415 23.31 -4.42 0.21
N ALA A 416 22.90 -4.34 -1.06
CA ALA A 416 22.32 -5.46 -1.78
C ALA A 416 23.36 -6.58 -1.99
N THR A 417 23.28 -7.67 -1.21
CA THR A 417 24.22 -8.80 -1.29
C THR A 417 23.68 -10.00 -2.07
N GLY A 418 22.39 -10.00 -2.44
CA GLY A 418 21.67 -11.15 -2.98
C GLY A 418 21.37 -12.26 -1.95
N ALA A 419 21.82 -12.09 -0.70
CA ALA A 419 21.56 -13.02 0.40
C ALA A 419 20.75 -12.35 1.51
N TRP A 420 20.03 -13.16 2.28
CA TRP A 420 19.35 -12.69 3.48
C TRP A 420 20.34 -12.36 4.59
N GLN A 421 20.13 -11.20 5.20
CA GLN A 421 20.88 -10.70 6.34
C GLN A 421 19.93 -10.52 7.51
N HIS A 422 20.28 -11.12 8.65
CA HIS A 422 19.55 -10.90 9.89
C HIS A 422 20.12 -9.66 10.57
N VAL A 423 19.24 -8.72 10.88
CA VAL A 423 19.58 -7.45 11.50
C VAL A 423 18.94 -7.38 12.86
N THR A 424 19.70 -6.96 13.87
CA THR A 424 19.19 -6.74 15.22
C THR A 424 19.91 -5.58 15.88
N PHE A 425 19.16 -4.65 16.47
CA PHE A 425 19.71 -3.57 17.28
C PHE A 425 18.69 -3.05 18.30
N ASN A 426 19.19 -2.36 19.33
CA ASN A 426 18.36 -1.76 20.35
C ASN A 426 17.97 -0.33 19.96
N ILE A 427 16.72 0.04 20.24
CA ILE A 427 16.17 1.37 20.05
C ILE A 427 15.54 1.83 21.36
N VAL A 428 15.77 3.08 21.75
CA VAL A 428 15.03 3.69 22.85
C VAL A 428 13.78 4.31 22.24
N ALA A 429 12.62 3.78 22.61
CA ALA A 429 11.35 4.26 22.08
C ALA A 429 11.08 5.70 22.55
N GLU A 430 10.91 6.62 21.62
CA GLU A 430 10.34 7.93 21.90
C GLU A 430 8.83 7.92 21.70
N TYR A 431 8.15 8.99 22.15
CA TYR A 431 6.75 9.17 21.81
C TYR A 431 6.61 9.19 20.29
N ASN A 432 5.76 8.31 19.77
CA ASN A 432 5.37 8.25 18.35
C ASN A 432 6.40 7.60 17.41
N LEU A 433 7.35 6.82 17.93
CA LEU A 433 8.29 6.03 17.11
C LEU A 433 7.58 5.49 15.87
N GLN A 434 8.10 5.84 14.70
CA GLN A 434 7.72 5.23 13.45
C GLN A 434 8.95 4.57 12.86
N LEU A 435 8.84 3.29 12.56
CA LEU A 435 9.92 2.55 11.92
C LEU A 435 9.75 2.70 10.42
N PHE A 436 10.74 3.28 9.76
CA PHE A 436 10.80 3.42 8.32
C PHE A 436 11.87 2.50 7.75
N PHE A 437 11.50 1.68 6.78
CA PHE A 437 12.43 0.89 5.99
C PHE A 437 12.56 1.57 4.63
N GLN A 438 13.64 2.34 4.47
CA GLN A 438 13.88 3.15 3.28
C GLN A 438 14.92 2.50 2.39
N VAL A 439 14.54 2.20 1.16
CA VAL A 439 15.47 1.65 0.16
C VAL A 439 15.88 2.74 -0.79
N HIS A 440 17.16 3.09 -0.78
CA HIS A 440 17.77 4.09 -1.65
C HIS A 440 18.50 3.43 -2.81
N GLY A 441 18.35 3.94 -4.04
CA GLY A 441 19.08 3.42 -5.17
C GLY A 441 19.09 4.33 -6.40
N THR A 442 20.15 4.23 -7.18
CA THR A 442 20.30 4.94 -8.47
C THR A 442 19.88 4.07 -9.67
N SER A 443 19.26 2.92 -9.43
CA SER A 443 18.91 1.91 -10.45
C SER A 443 17.64 1.16 -10.04
N LEU A 444 17.32 0.07 -10.76
CA LEU A 444 16.29 -0.90 -10.36
C LEU A 444 16.44 -1.24 -8.86
N ILE A 445 15.37 -1.02 -8.10
CA ILE A 445 15.29 -1.43 -6.69
C ILE A 445 14.58 -2.77 -6.65
N ASP A 446 15.23 -3.76 -6.03
CA ASP A 446 14.67 -5.09 -5.79
C ASP A 446 15.10 -5.57 -4.39
N TRP A 447 14.23 -5.34 -3.40
CA TRP A 447 14.50 -5.59 -1.98
C TRP A 447 13.39 -6.34 -1.29
N TYR A 448 13.73 -7.08 -0.25
CA TYR A 448 12.86 -7.99 0.47
C TYR A 448 13.03 -7.78 1.98
N LEU A 449 11.92 -7.73 2.71
CA LEU A 449 11.88 -7.55 4.17
C LEU A 449 11.00 -8.63 4.80
N ALA A 450 11.47 -9.30 5.83
CA ALA A 450 10.75 -10.39 6.51
C ALA A 450 10.96 -10.34 8.03
N ASP A 451 10.02 -10.95 8.77
CA ASP A 451 10.00 -11.09 10.23
C ASP A 451 10.42 -9.86 11.03
N VAL A 452 9.82 -8.72 10.70
CA VAL A 452 10.03 -7.53 11.51
C VAL A 452 9.40 -7.77 12.88
N SER A 453 10.17 -7.58 13.93
CA SER A 453 9.76 -7.82 15.30
C SER A 453 10.36 -6.78 16.22
N LEU A 454 9.59 -6.40 17.23
CA LEU A 454 10.01 -5.45 18.25
C LEU A 454 9.69 -6.06 19.63
N LEU A 455 10.73 -6.25 20.45
CA LEU A 455 10.61 -6.88 21.77
C LEU A 455 11.13 -5.92 22.84
N ALA A 456 10.40 -5.75 23.94
CA ALA A 456 10.89 -4.94 25.05
C ALA A 456 12.10 -5.60 25.69
N VAL A 457 13.16 -4.83 25.96
CA VAL A 457 14.32 -5.29 26.73
C VAL A 457 13.90 -5.32 28.20
N ALA A 458 14.03 -6.50 28.81
CA ALA A 458 13.64 -6.74 30.20
C ALA A 458 14.56 -6.08 31.23
#